data_AF-A0A539CVS9-F1
#
_entry.id   AF-A0A539CVS9-F1
#
_cell.length_a   1.000
_cell.length_b   1.000
_cell.length_c   1.000
_cell.angle_alpha   90.00
_cell.angle_beta   90.00
_cell.angle_gamma   90.00
#
_symmetry.space_group_name_H-M   'P 1'
#
loop_
_entity.id
_entity.type
_entity.pdbx_description
1 polymer ?
#
loop_
_entity_poly.entity_id
_entity_poly.type
_entity_poly.pdbx_seq_one_letter_code
_entity_poly.pdbx_strand_id
1 'polypeptide(L)'
;MYSNNWVILAPYHQATEQYGTLMSLADVTGFHYVRTSMPEYIRIIERGTMRTFGKDVVGVSSFFSGFVSIIVYFVWWFVGKMFSTTKYMATI
;
A
#
# COMPACT_ATOMS: atom_id res chain seq x y z
N MET A 1 4.10 3.98 8.42
CA MET A 1 4.72 3.03 7.46
C MET A 1 5.56 3.75 6.39
N TYR A 2 5.01 4.72 5.66
CA TYR A 2 5.68 5.39 4.53
C TYR A 2 7.11 5.91 4.82
N SER A 3 7.31 6.63 5.93
CA SER A 3 8.63 7.21 6.26
C SER A 3 9.75 6.19 6.39
N ASN A 4 9.47 4.99 6.91
CA ASN A 4 10.49 3.95 7.06
C ASN A 4 10.84 3.33 5.69
N ASN A 5 9.82 3.12 4.86
CA ASN A 5 9.99 2.51 3.54
C ASN A 5 10.65 3.47 2.53
N TRP A 6 10.61 4.78 2.79
CA TRP A 6 11.10 5.79 1.86
C TRP A 6 12.57 5.61 1.49
N VAL A 7 13.43 5.19 2.44
CA VAL A 7 14.86 4.97 2.18
C VAL A 7 15.11 3.98 1.03
N ILE A 8 14.24 2.98 0.90
CA ILE A 8 14.33 1.96 -0.15
C ILE A 8 13.61 2.40 -1.42
N LEU A 9 12.49 3.13 -1.30
CA LEU A 9 11.65 3.51 -2.44
C LEU A 9 12.15 4.76 -3.17
N ALA A 10 12.82 5.69 -2.48
CA ALA A 10 13.22 6.98 -3.04
C ALA A 10 14.03 6.87 -4.35
N PRO A 11 15.00 5.94 -4.51
CA PRO A 11 15.74 5.80 -5.77
C PRO A 11 14.84 5.46 -6.97
N TYR A 12 13.76 4.72 -6.76
CA TYR A 12 12.83 4.34 -7.83
C TYR A 12 11.84 5.45 -8.22
N HIS A 13 11.75 6.51 -7.42
CA HIS A 13 10.95 7.70 -7.73
C HIS A 13 11.72 8.77 -8.52
N GLN A 14 12.99 8.52 -8.87
CA GLN A 14 13.73 9.36 -9.79
C GLN A 14 13.03 9.40 -11.16
N ALA A 15 13.03 10.57 -11.77
CA ALA A 15 12.37 10.79 -13.05
C ALA A 15 13.28 10.41 -14.21
N THR A 16 12.72 9.78 -15.22
CA THR A 16 13.37 9.42 -16.48
C THR A 16 12.47 9.77 -17.65
N GLU A 17 13.06 10.15 -18.77
CA GLU A 17 12.33 10.37 -20.02
C GLU A 17 12.37 9.10 -20.86
N GLN A 18 11.20 8.57 -21.24
CA GLN A 18 11.06 7.45 -22.16
C GLN A 18 10.19 7.92 -23.33
N TYR A 19 10.74 7.90 -24.54
CA TYR A 19 10.02 8.25 -25.77
C TYR A 19 9.26 9.60 -25.70
N GLY A 20 9.86 10.63 -25.08
CA GLY A 20 9.22 11.94 -24.91
C GLY A 20 8.21 12.04 -23.75
N THR A 21 8.07 10.99 -22.94
CA THR A 21 7.19 10.97 -21.77
C THR A 21 7.96 10.83 -20.46
N LEU A 22 7.48 11.51 -19.42
CA LEU A 22 8.05 11.44 -18.08
C LEU A 22 7.56 10.17 -17.38
N MET A 23 8.49 9.31 -16.95
CA MET A 23 8.19 8.09 -16.19
C MET A 23 9.12 7.99 -14.98
N SER A 24 8.62 7.42 -13.88
CA SER A 24 9.50 7.07 -12.75
C SER A 24 10.31 5.81 -13.07
N LEU A 25 11.48 5.64 -12.44
CA LEU A 25 12.24 4.37 -12.53
C LEU A 25 11.39 3.16 -12.13
N ALA A 26 10.47 3.30 -11.17
CA ALA A 26 9.52 2.26 -10.79
C ALA A 26 8.58 1.86 -11.95
N ASP A 27 8.08 2.84 -12.72
CA ASP A 27 7.21 2.55 -13.86
C ASP A 27 7.98 1.93 -15.01
N VAL A 28 9.20 2.41 -15.27
CA VAL A 28 10.10 1.90 -16.32
C VAL A 28 10.51 0.45 -16.06
N THR A 29 10.89 0.11 -14.82
CA THR A 29 11.18 -1.29 -14.46
C THR A 29 9.97 -2.20 -14.66
N GLY A 30 8.77 -1.75 -14.28
CA GLY A 30 7.53 -2.50 -14.52
C GLY A 30 7.15 -2.64 -16.00
N PHE A 31 7.61 -1.72 -16.85
CA PHE A 31 7.40 -1.72 -18.29
C PHE A 31 8.39 -2.65 -19.02
N HIS A 32 9.69 -2.60 -18.67
CA HIS A 32 10.71 -3.45 -19.30
C HIS A 32 10.59 -4.93 -18.90
N TYR A 33 10.32 -5.21 -17.62
CA TYR A 33 10.19 -6.58 -17.14
C TYR A 33 8.74 -7.04 -17.29
N VAL A 34 8.42 -7.57 -18.47
CA VAL A 34 7.07 -7.97 -18.86
C VAL A 34 6.51 -9.03 -17.91
N ARG A 35 5.32 -8.75 -17.39
CA ARG A 35 4.51 -9.65 -16.57
C ARG A 35 3.26 -10.02 -17.35
N THR A 36 3.12 -11.30 -17.71
CA THR A 36 2.09 -11.80 -18.65
C THR A 36 0.65 -11.43 -18.29
N SER A 37 0.36 -11.26 -17.01
CA SER A 37 -0.98 -10.96 -16.49
C SER A 37 -1.08 -9.65 -15.70
N MET A 38 -0.11 -8.72 -15.85
CA MET A 38 -0.10 -7.43 -15.12
C MET A 38 -0.07 -6.22 -16.07
N PRO A 39 -1.17 -5.95 -16.78
CA PRO A 39 -1.31 -4.71 -17.53
C PRO A 39 -1.39 -3.47 -16.62
N GLU A 40 -0.95 -2.32 -17.12
CA GLU A 40 -0.84 -1.07 -16.34
C GLU A 40 -2.18 -0.60 -15.75
N TYR A 41 -3.29 -0.81 -16.46
CA TYR A 41 -4.61 -0.33 -16.05
C TYR A 41 -5.18 -1.06 -14.83
N ILE A 42 -4.64 -2.23 -14.44
CA ILE A 42 -5.06 -2.95 -13.23
C ILE A 42 -4.46 -2.35 -11.96
N ARG A 43 -3.47 -1.45 -12.06
CA ARG A 43 -2.83 -0.84 -10.91
C ARG A 43 -3.82 -0.02 -10.08
N ILE A 44 -3.90 -0.35 -8.80
CA ILE A 44 -4.60 0.46 -7.78
C ILE A 44 -3.57 1.40 -7.17
N ILE A 45 -3.37 2.54 -7.83
CA ILE A 45 -2.48 3.62 -7.40
C ILE A 45 -3.20 4.95 -7.49
N GLU A 46 -2.58 5.99 -6.95
CA GLU A 46 -3.05 7.36 -7.07
C GLU A 46 -3.02 7.82 -8.55
N ARG A 47 -4.14 8.39 -9.04
CA ARG A 47 -4.30 8.93 -10.41
C ARG A 47 -4.90 10.36 -10.42
N GLY A 48 -4.90 11.04 -9.28
CA GLY A 48 -5.56 12.33 -9.08
C GLY A 48 -7.07 12.20 -8.89
N THR A 49 -7.65 13.10 -8.08
CA THR A 49 -9.11 13.29 -8.04
C THR A 49 -9.43 14.78 -7.96
N MET A 50 -10.63 15.19 -8.35
CA MET A 50 -11.08 16.59 -8.19
C MET A 50 -11.24 17.03 -6.73
N ARG A 51 -11.07 16.11 -5.77
CA ARG A 51 -11.23 16.34 -4.32
C ARG A 51 -9.90 16.35 -3.57
N THR A 52 -8.78 16.09 -4.21
CA THR A 52 -7.46 16.19 -3.58
C THR A 52 -7.03 17.65 -3.52
N PHE A 53 -6.71 18.13 -2.32
CA PHE A 53 -6.20 19.47 -2.09
C PHE A 53 -4.70 19.42 -1.81
N GLY A 54 -3.92 20.27 -2.49
CA GLY A 54 -2.50 20.47 -2.19
C GLY A 54 -1.61 19.24 -2.36
N LYS A 55 -0.65 19.07 -1.45
CA LYS A 55 0.40 18.04 -1.49
C LYS A 55 0.24 16.98 -0.38
N ASP A 56 -0.98 16.83 0.13
CA ASP A 56 -1.20 16.21 1.44
C ASP A 56 -1.48 14.69 1.39
N VAL A 57 -1.37 14.07 0.21
CA VAL A 57 -1.75 12.66 -0.04
C VAL A 57 -1.10 11.69 0.96
N VAL A 58 0.22 11.83 1.18
CA VAL A 58 0.97 10.94 2.09
C VAL A 58 0.58 11.18 3.55
N GLY A 59 0.39 12.45 3.94
CA GLY A 59 -0.02 12.81 5.30
C GLY A 59 -1.40 12.22 5.61
N VAL A 60 -2.40 12.55 4.81
CA VAL A 60 -3.79 12.10 5.01
C VAL A 60 -3.91 10.57 5.02
N SER A 61 -3.25 9.89 4.07
CA SER A 61 -3.27 8.42 4.02
C SER A 61 -2.60 7.77 5.23
N SER A 62 -1.53 8.37 5.76
CA SER A 62 -0.85 7.85 6.96
C SER A 62 -1.73 7.95 8.22
N PHE A 63 -2.44 9.07 8.41
CA PHE A 63 -3.38 9.24 9.52
C PHE A 63 -4.59 8.31 9.39
N PHE A 64 -5.16 8.21 8.18
CA PHE A 64 -6.27 7.30 7.90
C PHE A 64 -5.91 5.85 8.22
N SER A 65 -4.75 5.38 7.75
CA SER A 65 -4.25 4.04 8.06
C SER A 65 -4.06 3.83 9.57
N GLY A 66 -3.55 4.83 10.28
CA GLY A 66 -3.41 4.80 11.74
C GLY A 66 -4.75 4.58 12.45
N PHE A 67 -5.77 5.37 12.11
CA PHE A 67 -7.10 5.27 12.73
C PHE A 67 -7.76 3.91 12.47
N VAL A 68 -7.75 3.44 11.21
CA VAL A 68 -8.31 2.13 10.85
C VAL A 68 -7.56 1.00 11.55
N SER A 69 -6.24 1.12 11.70
CA SER A 69 -5.41 0.11 12.36
C SER A 69 -5.74 -0.06 13.85
N ILE A 70 -6.20 0.99 14.54
CA ILE A 70 -6.66 0.88 15.94
C ILE A 70 -7.87 -0.06 16.03
N ILE A 71 -8.84 0.10 15.13
CA ILE A 71 -10.05 -0.75 15.09
C ILE A 71 -9.66 -2.19 14.79
N VAL A 72 -8.83 -2.38 13.75
CA VAL A 72 -8.34 -3.70 13.34
C VAL A 72 -7.55 -4.36 14.47
N TYR A 73 -6.71 -3.61 15.18
CA TYR A 73 -5.94 -4.11 16.32
C TYR A 73 -6.84 -4.66 17.43
N PHE A 74 -7.87 -3.92 17.84
CA PHE A 74 -8.80 -4.40 18.87
C PHE A 74 -9.56 -5.66 18.43
N VAL A 75 -10.05 -5.69 17.18
CA VAL A 75 -10.72 -6.88 16.63
C VAL A 75 -9.79 -8.08 16.67
N TRP A 76 -8.57 -7.94 16.15
CA TRP A 76 -7.60 -9.04 16.11
C TRP A 76 -7.09 -9.45 17.49
N TRP A 77 -7.03 -8.53 18.44
CA TRP A 77 -6.72 -8.85 19.83
C TRP A 77 -7.76 -9.80 20.43
N PHE A 78 -9.05 -9.55 20.23
CA PHE A 78 -10.11 -10.46 20.70
C PHE A 78 -10.10 -11.79 19.95
N VAL A 79 -9.85 -11.76 18.64
CA VAL A 79 -9.66 -12.98 17.85
C VAL A 79 -8.50 -13.82 18.40
N GLY A 80 -7.37 -13.18 18.72
CA GLY A 80 -6.24 -13.82 19.39
C GLY A 80 -6.64 -14.48 20.70
N LYS A 81 -7.45 -13.81 21.54
CA LYS A 81 -7.98 -14.40 22.79
C LYS A 81 -8.86 -15.63 22.54
N MET A 82 -9.69 -15.59 21.49
CA MET A 82 -10.53 -16.74 21.12
C MET A 82 -9.67 -17.92 20.68
N PHE A 83 -8.65 -17.69 19.85
CA PHE A 83 -7.73 -18.75 19.41
C PHE A 83 -6.85 -19.29 20.55
N SER A 84 -6.53 -18.48 21.55
CA SER A 84 -5.79 -18.93 22.73
C SER A 84 -6.67 -19.67 23.76
N THR A 85 -7.90 -20.04 23.42
CA THR A 85 -8.77 -20.79 24.33
C THR A 85 -8.24 -22.22 24.53
N THR A 86 -8.06 -22.62 25.78
CA THR A 86 -7.62 -23.98 26.15
C THR A 86 -8.79 -24.93 26.43
N LYS A 87 -10.00 -24.57 25.97
CA LYS A 87 -11.21 -25.34 26.20
C LYS A 87 -11.19 -26.64 25.39
N TYR A 88 -11.40 -27.77 26.06
CA TYR A 88 -11.55 -29.08 25.46
C TYR A 88 -13.01 -29.28 25.02
N MET A 89 -13.22 -29.86 23.84
CA MET A 89 -14.56 -30.25 23.38
C MET A 89 -14.81 -31.72 23.73
N ALA A 90 -15.95 -32.02 24.35
CA ALA A 90 -16.28 -33.37 24.80
C ALA A 90 -16.82 -34.27 23.68
N THR A 91 -17.35 -33.68 22.62
CA THR A 91 -17.83 -34.35 21.40
C THR A 91 -17.68 -33.35 20.26
N ILE A 92 -17.49 -33.85 19.04
CA ILE A 92 -17.34 -33.02 17.83
C ILE A 92 -18.63 -32.27 17.55
#